data_AF-A0A3B1JS56-F1
#
_entry.id   AF-A0A3B1JS56-F1
#
_cell.length_a   1.000
_cell.length_b   1.000
_cell.length_c   1.000
_cell.angle_alpha   90.00
_cell.angle_beta   90.00
_cell.angle_gamma   90.00
#
_symmetry.space_group_name_H-M   'P 1'
#
loop_
_entity.id
_entity.type
_entity.pdbx_description
1 polymer ?
#
loop_
_entity_poly.entity_id
_entity_poly.type
_entity_poly.pdbx_seq_one_letter_code
_entity_poly.pdbx_strand_id
1 'polypeptide(L)'
;MAQNFKGKNPFQGKNLKKDYSKGPRAAGVTKKRKWVPANKFYSGSVKEGQGFAFNRKQKTQRQYNKLLRKEKWRMKDFKPQLTDNYPEHLKHLYMAEQERMEEEEQVKRNRRRKVKAANTDEDEEEDMTQASVQSPDSVEKSASADSSNEPPQSSQSESSHKDSQRYTKKKKMSSYQKAKQEYETLKEERERKREEYLKDKEQREEALKKYKEKKQEKYQLLKKKTKKGQPNLNLQMELLLQKIQSQRK
;
A
#
# COMPACT_ATOMS: atom_id res chain seq x y z
N MET A 1 -66.26 12.13 -20.54
CA MET A 1 -65.60 10.80 -20.59
C MET A 1 -64.16 10.98 -20.14
N ALA A 2 -63.81 10.47 -18.95
CA ALA A 2 -62.48 10.62 -18.38
C ALA A 2 -61.50 9.60 -19.01
N GLN A 3 -60.41 10.08 -19.62
CA GLN A 3 -59.33 9.22 -20.11
C GLN A 3 -58.22 9.15 -19.05
N ASN A 4 -58.09 7.99 -18.42
CA ASN A 4 -57.08 7.69 -17.40
C ASN A 4 -55.72 7.42 -18.06
N PHE A 5 -54.72 8.24 -17.77
CA PHE A 5 -53.32 7.95 -18.03
C PHE A 5 -52.85 6.80 -17.12
N LYS A 6 -52.60 5.62 -17.70
CA LYS A 6 -52.01 4.48 -16.98
C LYS A 6 -50.53 4.77 -16.68
N GLY A 7 -50.19 4.68 -15.39
CA GLY A 7 -48.92 5.06 -14.82
C GLY A 7 -47.72 4.25 -15.32
N LYS A 8 -46.57 4.91 -15.19
CA LYS A 8 -45.21 4.44 -15.49
C LYS A 8 -44.87 3.18 -14.66
N ASN A 9 -44.32 2.16 -15.32
CA ASN A 9 -43.77 0.97 -14.66
C ASN A 9 -42.56 1.36 -13.78
N PRO A 10 -42.48 0.95 -12.50
CA PRO A 10 -41.30 1.18 -11.70
C PRO A 10 -40.17 0.22 -12.11
N PHE A 11 -39.04 0.84 -12.44
CA PHE A 11 -37.72 0.26 -12.67
C PHE A 11 -37.36 -0.79 -11.59
N GLN A 12 -37.35 -2.08 -11.96
CA GLN A 12 -36.92 -3.17 -11.08
C GLN A 12 -35.38 -3.17 -10.99
N GLY A 13 -34.88 -2.55 -9.92
CA GLY A 13 -33.46 -2.44 -9.63
C GLY A 13 -32.83 -3.79 -9.27
N LYS A 14 -31.85 -4.18 -10.09
CA LYS A 14 -30.57 -4.84 -9.74
C LYS A 14 -30.59 -5.79 -8.52
N ASN A 15 -30.53 -7.09 -8.83
CA ASN A 15 -30.23 -8.18 -7.90
C ASN A 15 -28.93 -7.94 -7.11
N LEU A 16 -29.04 -7.44 -5.88
CA LEU A 16 -27.97 -7.56 -4.89
C LEU A 16 -28.02 -8.99 -4.33
N LYS A 17 -26.98 -9.78 -4.62
CA LYS A 17 -26.73 -11.05 -3.94
C LYS A 17 -26.59 -10.76 -2.43
N LYS A 18 -27.56 -11.20 -1.64
CA LYS A 18 -27.44 -11.24 -0.18
C LYS A 18 -26.50 -12.40 0.16
N ASP A 19 -25.33 -12.07 0.70
CA ASP A 19 -24.42 -13.06 1.27
C ASP A 19 -25.07 -13.66 2.52
N TYR A 20 -25.45 -14.93 2.46
CA TYR A 20 -26.08 -15.69 3.55
C TYR A 20 -25.09 -16.15 4.64
N SER A 21 -23.87 -15.59 4.70
CA SER A 21 -22.85 -15.99 5.68
C SER A 21 -23.01 -15.32 7.06
N LYS A 22 -24.08 -14.56 7.27
CA LYS A 22 -24.50 -14.08 8.59
C LYS A 22 -25.94 -14.55 8.80
N GLY A 23 -26.14 -15.41 9.80
CA GLY A 23 -27.45 -15.91 10.19
C GLY A 23 -28.48 -14.78 10.38
N PRO A 24 -29.78 -15.10 10.41
CA PRO A 24 -30.82 -14.10 10.51
C PRO A 24 -30.56 -13.22 11.74
N ARG A 25 -30.38 -11.91 11.52
CA ARG A 25 -30.42 -10.94 12.62
C ARG A 25 -31.78 -11.15 13.27
N ALA A 26 -31.80 -11.60 14.53
CA ALA A 26 -33.01 -11.85 15.29
C ALA A 26 -33.99 -10.69 15.11
N ALA A 27 -35.03 -10.92 14.32
CA ALA A 27 -36.18 -10.03 14.18
C ALA A 27 -37.00 -10.17 15.46
N GLY A 28 -36.57 -9.54 16.54
CA GLY A 28 -37.18 -9.78 17.85
C GLY A 28 -36.67 -8.96 19.03
N VAL A 29 -35.71 -8.06 18.85
CA VAL A 29 -35.40 -7.05 19.87
C VAL A 29 -35.76 -5.69 19.30
N THR A 30 -37.05 -5.37 19.29
CA THR A 30 -37.46 -3.97 19.36
C THR A 30 -36.88 -3.45 20.67
N LYS A 31 -35.70 -2.83 20.62
CA LYS A 31 -35.18 -2.07 21.76
C LYS A 31 -36.30 -1.11 22.14
N LYS A 32 -36.98 -1.33 23.26
CA LYS A 32 -38.02 -0.42 23.74
C LYS A 32 -37.37 0.97 23.74
N ARG A 33 -37.96 1.91 22.99
CA ARG A 33 -37.48 3.29 22.93
C ARG A 33 -37.41 3.77 24.38
N LYS A 34 -36.21 4.04 24.88
CA LYS A 34 -36.04 4.59 26.23
C LYS A 34 -36.84 5.88 26.29
N TRP A 35 -37.73 6.00 27.27
CA TRP A 35 -38.54 7.20 27.47
C TRP A 35 -37.60 8.41 27.62
N VAL A 36 -37.79 9.41 26.77
CA VAL A 36 -37.03 10.66 26.78
C VAL A 36 -37.92 11.66 27.52
N PRO A 37 -37.51 12.18 28.69
CA PRO A 37 -38.26 13.20 29.42
C PRO A 37 -38.57 14.39 28.52
N ALA A 38 -39.80 14.91 28.60
CA ALA A 38 -40.26 16.03 27.79
C ALA A 38 -39.36 17.28 27.92
N ASN A 39 -38.66 17.43 29.05
CA ASN A 39 -37.75 18.55 29.33
C ASN A 39 -36.28 18.33 28.89
N LYS A 40 -35.95 17.29 28.11
CA LYS A 40 -34.61 17.15 27.52
C LYS A 40 -34.47 18.04 26.29
N PHE A 41 -34.33 19.34 26.52
CA PHE A 41 -34.06 20.33 25.48
C PHE A 41 -32.65 20.19 24.86
N TYR A 42 -31.72 19.59 25.61
CA TYR A 42 -30.32 19.47 25.21
C TYR A 42 -29.97 18.04 24.75
N SER A 43 -29.51 17.91 23.50
CA SER A 43 -29.02 16.65 22.93
C SER A 43 -27.57 16.41 23.36
N GLY A 44 -27.40 15.89 24.57
CA GLY A 44 -26.08 15.57 25.12
C GLY A 44 -26.05 15.57 26.64
N SER A 45 -25.04 14.96 27.25
CA SER A 45 -24.70 15.23 28.65
C SER A 45 -23.44 16.09 28.69
N VAL A 46 -23.46 17.15 29.52
CA VAL A 46 -22.29 18.01 29.75
C VAL A 46 -21.14 17.18 30.36
N LYS A 47 -21.47 16.17 31.17
CA LYS A 47 -20.54 15.27 31.85
C LYS A 47 -19.78 14.32 30.91
N GLU A 48 -20.38 13.92 29.79
CA GLU A 48 -19.75 13.01 28.80
C GLU A 48 -19.12 13.76 27.61
N GLY A 49 -19.20 15.10 27.58
CA GLY A 49 -18.66 15.93 26.48
C GLY A 49 -19.40 15.77 25.14
N GLN A 50 -20.48 15.00 25.10
CA GLN A 50 -21.29 14.72 23.91
C GLN A 50 -22.38 15.78 23.73
N GLY A 51 -22.00 17.06 23.73
CA GLY A 51 -22.93 18.18 23.56
C GLY A 51 -23.23 18.55 22.11
N PHE A 52 -23.99 19.65 21.93
CA PHE A 52 -24.31 20.22 20.62
C PHE A 52 -23.06 20.52 19.77
N ALA A 53 -21.99 21.04 20.39
CA ALA A 53 -20.73 21.31 19.72
C ALA A 53 -20.05 20.04 19.18
N PHE A 54 -20.10 18.94 19.94
CA PHE A 54 -19.58 17.64 19.51
C PHE A 54 -20.39 17.05 18.35
N ASN A 55 -21.72 17.14 18.43
CA ASN A 55 -22.60 16.71 17.33
C ASN A 55 -22.39 17.55 16.06
N ARG A 56 -22.20 18.87 16.20
CA ARG A 56 -21.85 19.75 15.08
C ARG A 56 -20.49 19.38 14.49
N LYS A 57 -19.47 19.15 15.31
CA LYS A 57 -18.13 18.69 14.89
C LYS A 57 -18.22 17.36 14.13
N GLN A 58 -18.95 16.39 14.65
CA GLN A 58 -19.17 15.11 13.97
C GLN A 58 -19.92 15.29 12.65
N LYS A 59 -20.94 16.16 12.60
CA LYS A 59 -21.68 16.44 11.38
C LYS A 59 -20.77 17.06 10.33
N THR A 60 -19.96 18.05 10.69
CA THR A 60 -18.96 18.67 9.82
C THR A 60 -17.93 17.65 9.32
N GLN A 61 -17.37 16.81 10.21
CA GLN A 61 -16.45 15.74 9.82
C GLN A 61 -17.10 14.73 8.85
N ARG A 62 -18.35 14.34 9.08
CA ARG A 62 -19.09 13.44 8.17
C ARG A 62 -19.31 14.08 6.80
N GLN A 63 -19.64 15.36 6.73
CA GLN A 63 -19.79 16.09 5.46
C GLN A 63 -18.45 16.18 4.72
N TYR A 64 -17.37 16.51 5.43
CA TYR A 64 -16.02 16.53 4.87
C TYR A 64 -15.62 15.16 4.31
N ASN A 65 -15.76 14.09 5.10
CA ASN A 65 -15.48 12.73 4.65
C ASN A 65 -16.39 12.28 3.50
N LYS A 66 -17.62 12.80 3.43
CA LYS A 66 -18.54 12.56 2.29
C LYS A 66 -18.04 13.24 1.03
N LEU A 67 -17.52 14.46 1.12
CA LEU A 67 -16.88 15.16 0.00
C LEU A 67 -15.62 14.42 -0.45
N LEU A 68 -14.73 14.06 0.47
CA LEU A 68 -13.54 13.24 0.14
C LEU A 68 -13.89 11.92 -0.52
N ARG A 69 -14.95 11.24 -0.06
CA ARG A 69 -15.44 10.04 -0.74
C ARG A 69 -15.87 10.36 -2.17
N LYS A 70 -16.75 11.35 -2.35
CA LYS A 70 -17.24 11.74 -3.68
C LYS A 70 -16.09 12.11 -4.61
N GLU A 71 -15.12 12.87 -4.14
CA GLU A 71 -13.91 13.23 -4.86
C GLU A 71 -13.11 11.98 -5.25
N LYS A 72 -12.85 11.05 -4.31
CA LYS A 72 -12.19 9.77 -4.62
C LYS A 72 -12.94 8.94 -5.66
N TRP A 73 -14.28 8.95 -5.63
CA TRP A 73 -15.09 8.27 -6.65
C TRP A 73 -15.00 8.99 -8.00
N ARG A 74 -15.06 10.32 -8.04
CA ARG A 74 -14.85 11.10 -9.26
C ARG A 74 -13.46 10.89 -9.85
N MET A 75 -12.41 10.96 -9.04
CA MET A 75 -11.02 10.71 -9.45
C MET A 75 -10.77 9.23 -9.80
N LYS A 76 -11.66 8.30 -9.44
CA LYS A 76 -11.59 6.91 -9.92
C LYS A 76 -12.12 6.79 -11.34
N ASP A 77 -13.18 7.52 -11.66
CA ASP A 77 -13.75 7.58 -13.00
C ASP A 77 -12.90 8.45 -13.95
N PHE A 78 -12.25 9.49 -13.40
CA PHE A 78 -11.36 10.41 -14.10
C PHE A 78 -9.88 10.08 -13.97
N LYS A 79 -9.47 9.03 -13.23
CA LYS A 79 -8.10 8.56 -13.34
C LYS A 79 -7.99 8.10 -14.79
N PRO A 80 -7.34 8.87 -15.70
CA PRO A 80 -7.03 8.28 -16.97
C PRO A 80 -6.25 7.02 -16.59
N GLN A 81 -6.49 5.94 -17.30
CA GLN A 81 -5.45 4.95 -17.44
C GLN A 81 -4.32 5.66 -18.17
N LEU A 82 -3.61 6.58 -17.50
CA LEU A 82 -2.23 6.88 -17.81
C LEU A 82 -1.51 5.61 -17.41
N THR A 83 -1.69 4.59 -18.23
CA THR A 83 -0.72 3.54 -18.33
C THR A 83 0.51 4.29 -18.78
N ASP A 84 1.40 4.55 -17.85
CA ASP A 84 2.83 4.66 -18.12
C ASP A 84 3.32 3.30 -18.66
N ASN A 85 2.65 2.79 -19.69
CA ASN A 85 3.17 1.74 -20.55
C ASN A 85 4.12 2.44 -21.49
N TYR A 86 5.22 2.92 -20.91
CA TYR A 86 6.43 3.08 -21.67
C TYR A 86 6.77 1.70 -22.24
N PRO A 87 7.14 1.62 -23.53
CA PRO A 87 7.69 0.40 -24.09
C PRO A 87 8.76 -0.15 -23.15
N GLU A 88 8.70 -1.44 -22.82
CA GLU A 88 9.54 -2.08 -21.79
C GLU A 88 11.04 -1.72 -21.92
N HIS A 89 11.51 -1.59 -23.16
CA HIS A 89 12.89 -1.25 -23.54
C HIS A 89 13.30 0.20 -23.20
N LEU A 90 12.35 1.12 -23.03
CA LEU A 90 12.60 2.53 -22.70
C LEU A 90 12.45 2.84 -21.21
N LYS A 91 11.95 1.88 -20.42
CA LYS A 91 11.79 2.02 -18.97
C LYS A 91 13.12 2.37 -18.28
N HIS A 92 14.24 1.83 -18.76
CA HIS A 92 15.56 2.10 -18.19
C HIS A 92 16.01 3.55 -18.38
N LEU A 93 15.69 4.16 -19.52
CA LEU A 93 16.05 5.56 -19.78
C LEU A 93 15.30 6.51 -18.84
N TYR A 94 14.01 6.24 -18.61
CA TYR A 94 13.19 7.03 -17.70
C TYR A 94 13.60 6.84 -16.24
N MET A 95 13.89 5.60 -15.84
CA MET A 95 14.41 5.32 -14.48
C MET A 95 15.76 6.00 -14.26
N ALA A 96 16.65 6.00 -15.25
CA ALA A 96 17.93 6.71 -15.17
C ALA A 96 17.76 8.24 -15.08
N GLU A 97 16.83 8.82 -15.83
CA GLU A 97 16.52 10.25 -15.75
C GLU A 97 15.96 10.63 -14.36
N GLN A 98 15.09 9.78 -13.82
CA GLN A 98 14.50 9.97 -12.50
C GLN A 98 15.53 9.83 -11.37
N GLU A 99 16.39 8.81 -11.43
CA GLU A 99 17.50 8.63 -10.48
C GLU A 99 18.45 9.84 -10.51
N ARG A 100 18.82 10.33 -11.70
CA ARG A 100 19.66 11.53 -11.83
C ARG A 100 19.01 12.76 -11.18
N MET A 101 17.70 12.97 -11.38
CA MET A 101 16.98 14.08 -10.76
C MET A 101 16.92 13.96 -9.23
N GLU A 102 16.71 12.75 -8.71
CA GLU A 102 16.69 12.48 -7.27
C GLU A 102 18.09 12.67 -6.65
N GLU A 103 19.14 12.24 -7.32
CA GLU A 103 20.54 12.49 -6.91
C GLU A 103 20.86 13.98 -6.91
N GLU A 104 20.48 14.72 -7.95
CA GLU A 104 20.62 16.17 -7.99
C GLU A 104 19.87 16.86 -6.85
N GLU A 105 18.65 16.44 -6.55
CA GLU A 105 17.87 16.96 -5.42
C GLU A 105 18.50 16.60 -4.08
N GLN A 106 19.02 15.37 -3.93
CA GLN A 106 19.75 14.96 -2.74
C GLN A 106 21.02 15.80 -2.57
N VAL A 107 21.78 16.04 -3.64
CA VAL A 107 22.95 16.93 -3.64
C VAL A 107 22.54 18.36 -3.30
N LYS A 108 21.47 18.90 -3.91
CA LYS A 108 20.94 20.25 -3.59
C LYS A 108 20.49 20.32 -2.13
N ARG A 109 19.84 19.28 -1.61
CA ARG A 109 19.41 19.17 -0.21
C ARG A 109 20.59 19.07 0.74
N ASN A 110 21.61 18.30 0.39
CA ASN A 110 22.85 18.17 1.15
C ASN A 110 23.66 19.46 1.12
N ARG A 111 23.70 20.17 -0.02
CA ARG A 111 24.25 21.53 -0.14
C ARG A 111 23.49 22.51 0.76
N ARG A 112 22.16 22.52 0.74
CA ARG A 112 21.34 23.35 1.65
C ARG A 112 21.60 23.03 3.11
N ARG A 113 21.73 21.76 3.47
CA ARG A 113 22.07 21.32 4.84
C ARG A 113 23.50 21.71 5.23
N LYS A 114 24.45 21.62 4.32
CA LYS A 114 25.85 21.99 4.55
C LYS A 114 26.03 23.50 4.68
N VAL A 115 25.34 24.29 3.87
CA VAL A 115 25.24 25.75 4.04
C VAL A 115 24.59 26.08 5.37
N LYS A 116 23.49 25.41 5.74
CA LYS A 116 22.83 25.62 7.04
C LYS A 116 23.73 25.26 8.23
N ALA A 117 24.54 24.20 8.12
CA ALA A 117 25.52 23.80 9.13
C ALA A 117 26.70 24.78 9.22
N ALA A 118 27.25 25.24 8.09
CA ALA A 118 28.30 26.25 8.07
C ALA A 118 27.85 27.59 8.66
N ASN A 119 26.59 27.99 8.43
CA ASN A 119 25.99 29.17 9.07
C ASN A 119 25.63 28.95 10.55
N THR A 120 25.84 27.76 11.12
CA THR A 120 25.62 27.50 12.57
C THR A 120 26.95 27.47 13.34
N ASP A 121 28.09 27.52 12.63
CA ASP A 121 29.43 27.56 13.22
C ASP A 121 30.10 28.94 13.07
N GLU A 122 29.42 29.94 12.49
CA GLU A 122 29.94 31.32 12.31
C GLU A 122 29.08 32.39 13.01
N ASP A 123 28.20 32.00 13.93
CA ASP A 123 27.52 32.95 14.85
C ASP A 123 28.40 33.28 16.07
N GLU A 124 29.68 33.60 15.84
CA GLU A 124 30.44 34.56 16.64
C GLU A 124 31.30 35.35 15.63
N GLU A 125 31.16 36.68 15.63
CA GLU A 125 31.85 37.69 14.80
C GLU A 125 31.11 38.24 13.55
N GLU A 126 30.38 39.35 13.83
CA GLU A 126 30.26 40.60 13.06
C GLU A 126 29.47 40.70 11.72
N ASP A 127 28.32 41.37 11.82
CA ASP A 127 27.83 42.55 11.07
C ASP A 127 28.00 42.71 9.54
N MET A 128 26.89 43.12 8.91
CA MET A 128 26.74 43.92 7.67
C MET A 128 27.53 43.55 6.39
N THR A 129 26.81 43.18 5.31
CA THR A 129 26.71 43.96 4.04
C THR A 129 26.06 43.15 2.89
N GLN A 130 25.67 43.89 1.86
CA GLN A 130 24.71 43.63 0.80
C GLN A 130 25.16 42.67 -0.33
N ALA A 131 24.13 42.12 -0.99
CA ALA A 131 24.02 41.69 -2.39
C ALA A 131 25.24 41.84 -3.33
N SER A 132 25.62 40.76 -4.03
CA SER A 132 25.68 40.71 -5.51
C SER A 132 26.18 39.35 -6.05
N VAL A 133 25.56 38.99 -7.16
CA VAL A 133 25.88 38.01 -8.22
C VAL A 133 27.38 37.80 -8.49
N GLN A 134 27.82 36.54 -8.70
CA GLN A 134 28.50 36.03 -9.92
C GLN A 134 29.30 34.73 -9.65
N SER A 135 29.05 33.71 -10.49
CA SER A 135 30.01 32.64 -10.81
C SER A 135 31.21 33.24 -11.58
N PRO A 136 32.41 32.62 -11.58
CA PRO A 136 32.67 31.61 -12.61
C PRO A 136 33.63 30.46 -12.22
N ASP A 137 33.54 29.45 -13.09
CA ASP A 137 34.42 28.31 -13.35
C ASP A 137 35.91 28.68 -13.45
N SER A 138 36.83 27.79 -13.02
CA SER A 138 38.08 27.46 -13.72
C SER A 138 38.90 26.38 -12.99
N VAL A 139 39.32 25.44 -13.83
CA VAL A 139 40.18 24.27 -13.63
C VAL A 139 41.61 24.70 -13.30
N GLU A 140 42.37 23.89 -12.54
CA GLU A 140 43.75 23.43 -12.86
C GLU A 140 44.41 22.74 -11.66
N LYS A 141 45.39 21.92 -11.99
CA LYS A 141 45.94 20.77 -11.28
C LYS A 141 47.43 21.02 -11.05
N SER A 142 47.97 20.73 -9.86
CA SER A 142 49.39 20.39 -9.64
C SER A 142 49.61 20.02 -8.16
N ALA A 143 50.15 18.82 -7.88
CA ALA A 143 51.52 18.59 -7.36
C ALA A 143 51.73 19.20 -5.95
N SER A 144 52.28 18.59 -4.90
CA SER A 144 53.09 17.39 -4.66
C SER A 144 53.61 17.55 -3.21
N ALA A 145 53.73 16.47 -2.43
CA ALA A 145 54.52 16.31 -1.17
C ALA A 145 53.75 15.34 -0.26
N ASP A 146 53.98 14.03 -0.27
CA ASP A 146 55.11 13.31 0.33
C ASP A 146 55.46 13.75 1.75
N SER A 147 55.00 12.96 2.74
CA SER A 147 55.70 12.82 4.02
C SER A 147 55.19 11.57 4.75
N SER A 148 55.77 10.42 4.38
CA SER A 148 55.78 9.21 5.20
C SER A 148 56.70 9.40 6.39
N ASN A 149 56.22 9.16 7.61
CA ASN A 149 57.09 8.92 8.76
C ASN A 149 56.45 7.92 9.74
N GLU A 150 57.13 6.78 9.89
CA GLU A 150 57.07 5.74 10.93
C GLU A 150 58.56 5.47 11.28
N PRO A 151 58.98 4.88 12.43
CA PRO A 151 58.30 4.46 13.67
C PRO A 151 59.10 4.93 14.94
N PRO A 152 58.93 4.37 16.17
CA PRO A 152 59.67 3.14 16.53
C PRO A 152 58.97 2.14 17.48
N GLN A 153 59.54 0.93 17.50
CA GLN A 153 59.14 -0.28 18.23
C GLN A 153 59.56 -0.29 19.72
N SER A 154 58.78 -0.95 20.58
CA SER A 154 59.21 -1.82 21.71
C SER A 154 57.94 -2.48 22.30
N SER A 155 57.89 -3.65 22.91
CA SER A 155 58.85 -4.65 23.34
C SER A 155 58.05 -5.92 23.70
N GLN A 156 58.66 -7.09 23.53
CA GLN A 156 58.10 -8.38 23.93
C GLN A 156 58.18 -8.55 25.46
N SER A 157 57.18 -9.19 26.07
CA SER A 157 57.40 -9.94 27.31
C SER A 157 56.45 -11.14 27.34
N GLU A 158 57.03 -12.33 27.35
CA GLU A 158 56.35 -13.58 27.69
C GLU A 158 56.26 -13.72 29.21
N SER A 159 55.14 -14.25 29.71
CA SER A 159 55.18 -15.15 30.87
C SER A 159 53.91 -15.99 30.97
N SER A 160 54.11 -17.15 31.58
CA SER A 160 53.39 -18.40 31.49
C SER A 160 52.38 -18.62 32.62
N HIS A 161 51.47 -19.57 32.34
CA HIS A 161 50.61 -20.33 33.27
C HIS A 161 49.49 -19.58 34.02
N LYS A 162 48.24 -19.93 33.70
CA LYS A 162 47.41 -20.82 34.54
C LYS A 162 46.06 -21.13 33.88
N ASP A 163 45.76 -22.43 33.81
CA ASP A 163 44.44 -22.97 33.55
C ASP A 163 43.41 -22.31 34.47
N SER A 164 42.45 -21.64 33.85
CA SER A 164 41.22 -21.20 34.50
C SER A 164 40.21 -21.07 33.38
N GLN A 165 39.17 -21.89 33.48
CA GLN A 165 37.93 -21.85 32.69
C GLN A 165 37.35 -20.42 32.72
N ARG A 166 37.91 -19.51 31.92
CA ARG A 166 37.40 -18.16 31.72
C ARG A 166 36.35 -18.27 30.64
N TYR A 167 35.10 -18.40 31.04
CA TYR A 167 33.95 -18.15 30.18
C TYR A 167 34.20 -16.79 29.50
N THR A 168 34.57 -16.82 28.23
CA THR A 168 34.79 -15.60 27.45
C THR A 168 33.43 -14.92 27.32
N LYS A 169 33.22 -13.85 28.09
CA LYS A 169 32.00 -13.05 27.98
C LYS A 169 31.96 -12.47 26.56
N LYS A 170 31.14 -13.08 25.69
CA LYS A 170 30.93 -12.63 24.30
C LYS A 170 30.60 -11.14 24.33
N LYS A 171 31.35 -10.33 23.56
CA LYS A 171 31.08 -8.89 23.43
C LYS A 171 29.64 -8.69 22.95
N LYS A 172 28.89 -7.87 23.68
CA LYS A 172 27.50 -7.52 23.30
C LYS A 172 27.55 -6.66 22.04
N MET A 173 26.64 -6.93 21.09
CA MET A 173 26.49 -6.16 19.85
C MET A 173 26.17 -4.70 20.17
N SER A 174 26.78 -3.78 19.43
CA SER A 174 26.52 -2.34 19.54
C SER A 174 25.06 -2.02 19.19
N SER A 175 24.50 -0.96 19.79
CA SER A 175 23.13 -0.49 19.50
C SER A 175 22.89 -0.31 17.99
N TYR A 176 23.85 0.33 17.30
CA TYR A 176 23.80 0.51 15.84
C TYR A 176 23.77 -0.81 15.08
N GLN A 177 24.54 -1.80 15.54
CA GLN A 177 24.61 -3.12 14.92
C GLN A 177 23.29 -3.88 15.07
N LYS A 178 22.61 -3.73 16.22
CA LYS A 178 21.26 -4.27 16.44
C LYS A 178 20.24 -3.60 15.53
N ALA A 179 20.26 -2.26 15.44
CA ALA A 179 19.36 -1.51 14.55
C ALA A 179 19.51 -1.92 13.08
N LYS A 180 20.74 -2.22 12.63
CA LYS A 180 21.01 -2.71 11.27
C LYS A 180 20.40 -4.10 11.04
N GLN A 181 20.54 -5.03 11.98
CA GLN A 181 19.95 -6.37 11.91
C GLN A 181 18.41 -6.34 11.93
N GLU A 182 17.82 -5.48 12.78
CA GLU A 182 16.37 -5.28 12.82
C GLU A 182 15.84 -4.70 11.51
N TYR A 183 16.61 -3.80 10.86
CA TYR A 183 16.23 -3.28 9.55
C TYR A 183 16.27 -4.35 8.45
N GLU A 184 17.31 -5.19 8.44
CA GLU A 184 17.45 -6.30 7.48
C GLU A 184 16.30 -7.30 7.65
N THR A 185 16.00 -7.72 8.88
CA THR A 185 14.88 -8.64 9.17
C THR A 185 13.52 -8.05 8.79
N LEU A 186 13.27 -6.76 9.07
CA LEU A 186 12.05 -6.08 8.66
C LEU A 186 11.91 -6.00 7.13
N LYS A 187 13.03 -5.89 6.41
CA LYS A 187 13.05 -5.90 4.94
C LYS A 187 12.69 -7.28 4.41
N GLU A 188 13.32 -8.33 4.94
CA GLU A 188 13.04 -9.73 4.58
C GLU A 188 11.59 -10.12 4.87
N GLU A 189 11.05 -9.76 6.03
CA GLU A 189 9.64 -10.02 6.35
C GLU A 189 8.70 -9.34 5.36
N ARG A 190 9.02 -8.12 4.93
CA ARG A 190 8.23 -7.38 3.96
C ARG A 190 8.29 -8.03 2.59
N GLU A 191 9.46 -8.51 2.17
CA GLU A 191 9.64 -9.25 0.91
C GLU A 191 8.89 -10.58 0.95
N ARG A 192 9.03 -11.35 2.02
CA ARG A 192 8.27 -12.59 2.25
C ARG A 192 6.75 -12.37 2.18
N LYS A 193 6.23 -11.34 2.86
CA LYS A 193 4.80 -11.00 2.80
C LYS A 193 4.35 -10.60 1.38
N ARG A 194 5.20 -9.93 0.61
CA ARG A 194 4.91 -9.59 -0.80
C ARG A 194 4.88 -10.84 -1.67
N GLU A 195 5.85 -11.73 -1.51
CA GLU A 195 5.90 -13.00 -2.26
C GLU A 195 4.71 -13.91 -1.95
N GLU A 196 4.36 -14.06 -0.67
CA GLU A 196 3.19 -14.82 -0.25
C GLU A 196 1.90 -14.24 -0.85
N TYR A 197 1.78 -12.91 -0.87
CA TYR A 197 0.65 -12.23 -1.50
C TYR A 197 0.61 -12.46 -3.03
N LEU A 198 1.75 -12.43 -3.72
CA LEU A 198 1.82 -12.70 -5.15
C LEU A 198 1.40 -14.14 -5.46
N LYS A 199 1.88 -15.12 -4.69
CA LYS A 199 1.50 -16.53 -4.83
C LYS A 199 -0.01 -16.75 -4.61
N ASP A 200 -0.59 -16.18 -3.56
CA ASP A 200 -2.03 -16.28 -3.30
C ASP A 200 -2.86 -15.58 -4.41
N LYS A 201 -2.36 -14.47 -4.94
CA LYS A 201 -2.98 -13.80 -6.09
C LYS A 201 -2.94 -14.67 -7.35
N GLU A 202 -1.79 -15.25 -7.67
CA GLU A 202 -1.62 -16.16 -8.81
C GLU A 202 -2.54 -17.38 -8.70
N GLN A 203 -2.59 -18.02 -7.53
CA GLN A 203 -3.49 -19.15 -7.29
C GLN A 203 -4.97 -18.79 -7.52
N ARG A 204 -5.40 -17.61 -7.07
CA ARG A 204 -6.76 -17.13 -7.34
C ARG A 204 -7.01 -16.88 -8.81
N GLU A 205 -6.07 -16.26 -9.50
CA GLU A 205 -6.18 -16.00 -10.93
C GLU A 205 -6.22 -17.30 -11.75
N GLU A 206 -5.36 -18.26 -11.42
CA GLU A 206 -5.37 -19.60 -12.02
C GLU A 206 -6.68 -20.34 -11.76
N ALA A 207 -7.19 -20.31 -10.53
CA ALA A 207 -8.47 -20.93 -10.20
C ALA A 207 -9.62 -20.30 -11.02
N LEU A 208 -9.60 -18.97 -11.19
CA LEU A 208 -10.58 -18.26 -12.01
C LEU A 208 -10.43 -18.57 -13.50
N LYS A 209 -9.19 -18.68 -14.02
CA LYS A 209 -8.91 -19.09 -15.40
C LYS A 209 -9.45 -20.49 -15.67
N LYS A 210 -9.08 -21.46 -14.84
CA LYS A 210 -9.57 -22.85 -14.91
C LYS A 210 -11.10 -22.93 -14.87
N TYR A 211 -11.75 -22.12 -14.02
CA TYR A 211 -13.22 -22.05 -13.97
C TYR A 211 -13.82 -21.51 -15.26
N LYS A 212 -13.24 -20.42 -15.81
CA LYS A 212 -13.70 -19.81 -17.06
C LYS A 212 -13.51 -20.75 -18.25
N GLU A 213 -12.36 -21.41 -18.34
CA GLU A 213 -12.05 -22.41 -19.37
C GLU A 213 -13.07 -23.56 -19.33
N LYS A 214 -13.24 -24.21 -18.18
CA LYS A 214 -14.25 -25.28 -18.01
C LYS A 214 -15.66 -24.82 -18.37
N LYS A 215 -16.02 -23.58 -18.01
CA LYS A 215 -17.32 -22.99 -18.35
C LYS A 215 -17.46 -22.78 -19.86
N GLN A 216 -16.42 -22.28 -20.52
CA GLN A 216 -16.41 -22.08 -21.97
C GLN A 216 -16.45 -23.40 -22.71
N GLU A 217 -15.62 -24.37 -22.36
CA GLU A 217 -15.62 -25.73 -22.94
C GLU A 217 -16.99 -26.38 -22.84
N LYS A 218 -17.59 -26.35 -21.64
CA LYS A 218 -18.95 -26.85 -21.41
C LYS A 218 -19.97 -26.13 -22.28
N TYR A 219 -19.88 -24.81 -22.40
CA TYR A 219 -20.77 -24.05 -23.27
C TYR A 219 -20.59 -24.43 -24.74
N GLN A 220 -19.35 -24.58 -25.22
CA GLN A 220 -19.07 -25.01 -26.59
C GLN A 220 -19.63 -26.40 -26.86
N LEU A 221 -19.48 -27.34 -25.94
CA LEU A 221 -20.03 -28.68 -26.04
C LEU A 221 -21.57 -28.66 -26.15
N LEU A 222 -22.23 -27.90 -25.27
CA LEU A 222 -23.69 -27.78 -25.25
C LEU A 222 -24.26 -26.98 -26.43
N LYS A 223 -23.47 -26.08 -27.02
CA LYS A 223 -23.84 -25.26 -28.18
C LYS A 223 -23.86 -26.08 -29.48
N LYS A 224 -23.16 -27.22 -29.55
CA LYS A 224 -23.10 -28.06 -30.74
C LYS A 224 -24.49 -28.59 -31.11
N LYS A 225 -24.84 -28.47 -32.38
CA LYS A 225 -26.12 -28.87 -32.97
C LYS A 225 -25.90 -29.84 -34.12
N THR A 226 -26.89 -30.67 -34.40
CA THR A 226 -26.91 -31.57 -35.56
C THR A 226 -27.13 -30.78 -36.86
N LYS A 227 -26.95 -31.41 -38.03
CA LYS A 227 -27.19 -30.76 -39.34
C LYS A 227 -28.60 -30.17 -39.47
N LYS A 228 -29.58 -30.72 -38.74
CA LYS A 228 -30.97 -30.25 -38.67
C LYS A 228 -31.20 -29.14 -37.62
N GLY A 229 -30.16 -28.63 -36.98
CA GLY A 229 -30.23 -27.56 -35.98
C GLY A 229 -30.70 -27.99 -34.58
N GLN A 230 -30.95 -29.29 -34.37
CA GLN A 230 -31.33 -29.83 -33.07
C GLN A 230 -30.12 -29.95 -32.14
N PRO A 231 -30.29 -29.83 -30.81
CA PRO A 231 -29.20 -30.05 -29.86
C PRO A 231 -28.65 -31.47 -29.99
N ASN A 232 -27.32 -31.62 -29.89
CA ASN A 232 -26.69 -32.95 -29.94
C ASN A 232 -26.84 -33.66 -28.58
N LEU A 233 -27.83 -34.57 -28.51
CA LEU A 233 -28.17 -35.31 -27.29
C LEU A 233 -27.01 -36.14 -26.73
N ASN A 234 -26.19 -36.74 -27.60
CA ASN A 234 -25.09 -37.62 -27.18
C ASN A 234 -24.06 -36.86 -26.34
N LEU A 235 -23.71 -35.64 -26.74
CA LEU A 235 -22.76 -34.79 -26.01
C LEU A 235 -23.35 -34.30 -24.67
N GLN A 236 -24.67 -34.06 -24.61
CA GLN A 236 -25.35 -33.69 -23.37
C GLN A 236 -25.41 -34.88 -22.39
N MET A 237 -25.64 -36.08 -22.92
CA MET A 237 -25.65 -37.33 -22.16
C MET A 237 -24.26 -37.63 -21.58
N GLU A 238 -23.19 -37.46 -22.36
CA GLU A 238 -21.81 -37.62 -21.87
C GLU A 238 -21.50 -36.67 -20.70
N LEU A 239 -21.88 -35.39 -20.82
CA LEU A 239 -21.70 -34.43 -19.74
C LEU A 239 -22.49 -34.81 -18.47
N LEU A 240 -23.70 -35.34 -18.64
CA LEU A 240 -24.52 -35.83 -17.52
C LEU A 240 -23.87 -37.05 -16.85
N LEU A 241 -23.38 -38.01 -17.63
CA LEU A 241 -22.68 -39.19 -17.13
C LEU A 241 -21.43 -38.78 -16.33
N GLN A 242 -20.63 -37.85 -16.87
CA GLN A 242 -19.46 -37.31 -16.17
C GLN A 242 -19.85 -36.67 -14.83
N LYS A 243 -20.96 -35.93 -14.78
CA LYS A 243 -21.48 -35.34 -13.54
C LYS A 243 -21.88 -36.42 -12.52
N ILE A 244 -22.59 -37.45 -12.94
CA ILE A 244 -22.99 -38.57 -12.06
C ILE A 244 -21.76 -39.30 -11.53
N GLN A 245 -20.78 -39.61 -12.38
CA GLN A 245 -19.54 -40.26 -11.97
C GLN A 245 -18.73 -39.40 -10.99
N SER A 246 -18.66 -38.08 -11.22
CA SER A 246 -17.99 -37.15 -10.31
C SER A 246 -18.66 -37.02 -8.95
N GLN A 247 -19.97 -37.31 -8.85
CA GLN A 247 -20.72 -37.28 -7.60
C GLN A 247 -20.63 -38.60 -6.81
N ARG A 248 -20.28 -39.71 -7.49
CA ARG A 248 -20.07 -41.03 -6.88
C ARG A 248 -18.64 -41.22 -6.35
N LYS A 249 -17.70 -40.41 -6.84
CA LYS A 249 -16.34 -40.30 -6.30
C LYS A 249 -16.32 -39.30 -5.15
#